data_AF-A0A8I3W3N1-F1
#
_entry.id   AF-A0A8I3W3N1-F1
#
_cell.length_a   1.000
_cell.length_b   1.000
_cell.length_c   1.000
_cell.angle_alpha   90.00
_cell.angle_beta   90.00
_cell.angle_gamma   90.00
#
_symmetry.space_group_name_H-M   'P 1'
#
loop_
_entity.id
_entity.type
_entity.pdbx_description
1 polymer ?
#
loop_
_entity_poly.entity_id
_entity_poly.type
_entity_poly.pdbx_seq_one_letter_code
_entity_poly.pdbx_strand_id
1 'polypeptide(L)'
;LSFHNLSKILSIIVQILFLGNSSYKLPQYILTDSGIVGLQPIDFVPNALRHAIDGREEEIPVVIAASEDRLGGAIAAINSIQHNTRSNVIFYLVTLNNTADHLRSWLNSDSLKSIRYKIVNFDPKLLEGKLKEDPDEGESMKPLTFARFYLPILVPSAKKAIYMDDDVIVQGDILALYNTPLKPGHAAAFSEDCDSASTKVIIRGAGNQYNYIGYLDYKKERIRKLSMKASTCSFNPGVFVANLTEWKRQNITNQLEKWMKLNVEEGLYSRTLAGSITTPPLLIVFYQQHSTIDPMWNVRHLGSSAGKRYSPQFVKAAKLLHWNGHFKPWGRTASYTDVWEKWYIPDPTGKFNLIRRYTEISNIK
;
A
#
# COMPACT_ATOMS: atom_id res chain seq x y z
N LEU A 1 -49.26 -45.99 2.85
CA LEU A 1 -49.38 -44.91 3.87
C LEU A 1 -50.46 -43.95 3.41
N SER A 2 -51.59 -43.93 4.11
CA SER A 2 -52.82 -43.19 3.73
C SER A 2 -52.60 -41.67 3.72
N PHE A 3 -53.25 -40.97 2.78
CA PHE A 3 -53.33 -39.50 2.65
C PHE A 3 -53.71 -38.77 3.96
N HIS A 4 -54.29 -39.48 4.93
CA HIS A 4 -54.61 -38.95 6.25
C HIS A 4 -53.39 -38.61 7.13
N ASN A 5 -52.20 -39.17 6.84
CA ASN A 5 -50.98 -38.87 7.60
C ASN A 5 -50.19 -37.66 7.07
N LEU A 6 -50.39 -37.24 5.82
CA LEU A 6 -49.72 -36.05 5.29
C LEU A 6 -50.33 -34.75 5.83
N SER A 7 -51.65 -34.70 6.05
CA SER A 7 -52.33 -33.52 6.60
C SER A 7 -51.94 -33.21 8.06
N LYS A 8 -51.63 -34.23 8.86
CA LYS A 8 -51.17 -34.05 10.25
C LYS A 8 -49.73 -33.57 10.33
N ILE A 9 -48.87 -34.01 9.41
CA ILE A 9 -47.47 -33.58 9.35
C ILE A 9 -47.37 -32.12 8.86
N LEU A 10 -48.18 -31.71 7.89
CA LEU A 10 -48.20 -30.33 7.41
C LEU A 10 -48.70 -29.34 8.49
N SER A 11 -49.69 -29.72 9.29
CA SER A 11 -50.23 -28.87 10.36
C SER A 11 -49.22 -28.67 11.51
N ILE A 12 -48.40 -29.68 11.82
CA ILE A 12 -47.36 -29.58 12.86
C ILE A 12 -46.21 -28.68 12.40
N ILE A 13 -45.83 -28.73 11.11
CA ILE A 13 -44.75 -27.90 10.56
C ILE A 13 -45.16 -26.41 10.52
N VAL A 14 -46.44 -26.12 10.19
CA VAL A 14 -46.95 -24.73 10.20
C VAL A 14 -47.09 -24.18 11.63
N GLN A 15 -47.46 -25.02 12.61
CA GLN A 15 -47.52 -24.60 14.02
C GLN A 15 -46.12 -24.29 14.60
N ILE A 16 -45.09 -25.04 14.20
CA ILE A 16 -43.70 -24.80 14.61
C ILE A 16 -43.13 -23.53 13.96
N LEU A 17 -43.54 -23.20 12.73
CA LEU A 17 -43.12 -21.98 12.03
C LEU A 17 -43.81 -20.70 12.55
N PHE A 18 -45.01 -20.78 13.12
CA PHE A 18 -45.73 -19.62 13.67
C PHE A 18 -45.48 -19.35 15.18
N LEU A 19 -44.95 -20.32 15.93
CA LEU A 19 -44.63 -20.15 17.37
C LEU A 19 -43.15 -19.82 17.66
N GLY A 20 -42.29 -19.73 16.63
CA GLY A 20 -40.86 -19.42 16.77
C GLY A 20 -40.50 -17.92 16.86
N ASN A 21 -41.47 -17.00 16.67
CA ASN A 21 -41.25 -15.56 16.80
C ASN A 21 -41.73 -15.08 18.17
N SER A 22 -40.94 -15.35 19.21
CA SER A 22 -41.06 -14.62 20.48
C SER A 22 -39.71 -14.53 21.17
N SER A 23 -39.38 -13.29 21.53
CA SER A 23 -38.14 -12.80 22.10
C SER A 23 -37.64 -13.61 23.31
N TYR A 24 -36.56 -14.36 23.13
CA TYR A 24 -35.69 -14.78 24.24
C TYR A 24 -34.39 -13.99 24.18
N LYS A 25 -34.33 -12.94 25.01
CA LYS A 25 -33.06 -12.30 25.40
C LYS A 25 -32.27 -13.32 26.22
N LEU A 26 -31.19 -13.83 25.65
CA LEU A 26 -30.11 -14.52 26.37
C LEU A 26 -28.87 -13.60 26.40
N PRO A 27 -28.02 -13.69 27.44
CA PRO A 27 -27.14 -12.62 27.85
C PRO A 27 -26.04 -12.36 26.81
N GLN A 28 -25.76 -11.08 26.56
CA GLN A 28 -24.53 -10.64 25.91
C GLN A 28 -23.34 -11.09 26.76
N TYR A 29 -22.76 -12.24 26.42
CA TYR A 29 -21.36 -12.49 26.69
C TYR A 29 -20.56 -11.54 25.81
N ILE A 30 -20.08 -10.47 26.43
CA ILE A 30 -19.03 -9.62 25.89
C ILE A 30 -17.79 -10.53 25.78
N LEU A 31 -17.57 -11.11 24.60
CA LEU A 31 -16.25 -11.57 24.21
C LEU A 31 -15.42 -10.32 23.93
N THR A 32 -14.70 -9.87 24.96
CA THR A 32 -13.50 -9.07 24.79
C THR A 32 -12.50 -9.89 23.99
N ASP A 33 -12.40 -9.66 22.68
CA ASP A 33 -11.24 -10.11 21.89
C ASP A 33 -10.04 -9.19 22.22
N SER A 34 -9.52 -9.40 23.42
CA SER A 34 -8.12 -9.17 23.74
C SER A 34 -7.31 -10.23 23.00
N GLY A 35 -6.78 -9.85 21.83
CA GLY A 35 -6.03 -10.78 20.98
C GLY A 35 -5.16 -10.12 19.92
N ILE A 36 -4.71 -8.87 20.09
CA ILE A 36 -3.52 -8.33 19.40
C ILE A 36 -2.77 -7.47 20.42
N VAL A 37 -1.85 -8.11 21.15
CA VAL A 37 -0.81 -7.42 21.91
C VAL A 37 0.23 -6.95 20.90
N GLY A 38 0.48 -5.64 20.81
CA GLY A 38 1.74 -5.16 20.21
C GLY A 38 1.67 -4.08 19.14
N LEU A 39 0.77 -3.09 19.22
CA LEU A 39 0.96 -1.82 18.51
C LEU A 39 0.62 -0.66 19.44
N GLN A 40 1.62 -0.14 20.15
CA GLN A 40 1.51 1.11 20.86
C GLN A 40 2.09 2.23 19.98
N PRO A 41 1.33 3.29 19.67
CA PRO A 41 1.90 4.50 19.12
C PRO A 41 2.87 5.07 20.16
N ILE A 42 4.15 5.19 19.81
CA ILE A 42 5.11 5.93 20.62
C ILE A 42 5.05 7.38 20.14
N ASP A 43 4.81 8.28 21.09
CA ASP A 43 4.81 9.75 21.02
C ASP A 43 3.54 10.46 20.53
N PHE A 44 2.96 11.21 21.46
CA PHE A 44 2.15 12.39 21.18
C PHE A 44 3.07 13.60 21.38
N VAL A 45 3.50 14.26 20.30
CA VAL A 45 4.12 15.59 20.37
C VAL A 45 3.06 16.60 19.93
N PRO A 46 2.31 17.23 20.86
CA PRO A 46 1.40 18.30 20.50
C PRO A 46 2.19 19.60 20.41
N ASN A 47 2.50 20.05 19.20
CA ASN A 47 2.82 21.46 18.98
C ASN A 47 2.15 21.94 17.69
N ALA A 48 0.85 22.20 17.79
CA ALA A 48 0.16 23.17 16.96
C ALA A 48 -1.01 23.73 17.78
N LEU A 49 -1.03 25.06 17.93
CA LEU A 49 -2.09 25.80 18.58
C LEU A 49 -3.45 25.32 18.04
N ARG A 50 -4.34 24.83 18.92
CA ARG A 50 -5.74 24.59 18.56
C ARG A 50 -6.43 25.95 18.43
N HIS A 51 -6.36 26.56 17.25
CA HIS A 51 -7.44 27.43 16.82
C HIS A 51 -8.61 26.53 16.46
N ALA A 52 -9.65 26.55 17.29
CA ALA A 52 -10.94 25.97 16.97
C ALA A 52 -11.51 26.73 15.76
N ILE A 53 -11.23 26.24 14.56
CA ILE A 53 -11.97 26.60 13.36
C ILE A 53 -13.13 25.61 13.29
N ASP A 54 -14.31 26.15 13.54
CA ASP A 54 -15.59 25.51 13.25
C ASP A 54 -15.67 25.23 11.75
N GLY A 55 -15.80 23.95 11.39
CA GLY A 55 -15.63 23.41 10.04
C GLY A 55 -14.59 22.29 10.03
N ARG A 56 -15.02 21.03 10.21
CA ARG A 56 -14.10 19.87 10.20
C ARG A 56 -13.50 19.69 8.80
N GLU A 57 -12.38 20.34 8.51
CA GLU A 57 -11.54 19.95 7.38
C GLU A 57 -11.20 18.46 7.52
N GLU A 58 -11.54 17.67 6.50
CA GLU A 58 -11.28 16.24 6.50
C GLU A 58 -9.76 16.02 6.52
N GLU A 59 -9.27 15.45 7.62
CA GLU A 59 -7.87 15.03 7.73
C GLU A 59 -7.59 13.92 6.71
N ILE A 60 -6.51 14.07 5.92
CA ILE A 60 -6.09 13.11 4.90
C ILE A 60 -4.99 12.21 5.48
N PRO A 61 -5.26 10.92 5.78
CA PRO A 61 -4.24 9.99 6.28
C PRO A 61 -3.39 9.47 5.11
N VAL A 62 -2.09 9.71 5.18
CA VAL A 62 -1.09 9.17 4.23
C VAL A 62 -0.17 8.22 4.98
N VAL A 63 -0.13 6.96 4.55
CA VAL A 63 0.68 5.90 5.16
C VAL A 63 1.90 5.64 4.29
N ILE A 64 3.10 5.78 4.87
CA ILE A 64 4.38 5.55 4.19
C ILE A 64 5.19 4.56 5.01
N ALA A 65 5.69 3.50 4.37
CA ALA A 65 6.66 2.61 4.99
C ALA A 65 8.06 3.25 4.91
N ALA A 66 8.74 3.39 6.05
CA ALA A 66 10.00 4.11 6.17
C ALA A 66 11.08 3.17 6.73
N SER A 67 11.78 2.44 5.86
CA SER A 67 12.91 1.60 6.25
C SER A 67 14.19 2.42 6.41
N GLU A 68 15.10 1.96 7.27
CA GLU A 68 16.38 2.63 7.58
C GLU A 68 17.16 3.04 6.31
N ASP A 69 17.31 2.10 5.38
CA ASP A 69 18.06 2.25 4.12
C ASP A 69 17.37 3.15 3.08
N ARG A 70 16.12 3.56 3.35
CA ARG A 70 15.26 4.31 2.42
C ARG A 70 14.64 5.55 3.04
N LEU A 71 15.06 5.95 4.25
CA LEU A 71 14.53 7.13 4.94
C LEU A 71 14.59 8.40 4.09
N GLY A 72 15.66 8.63 3.32
CA GLY A 72 15.74 9.79 2.42
C GLY A 72 14.66 9.81 1.35
N GLY A 73 14.23 8.63 0.87
CA GLY A 73 13.06 8.46 0.00
C GLY A 73 11.78 8.93 0.68
N ALA A 74 11.50 8.37 1.86
CA ALA A 74 10.30 8.68 2.63
C ALA A 74 10.22 10.19 2.97
N ILE A 75 11.34 10.79 3.37
CA ILE A 75 11.44 12.22 3.66
C ILE A 75 11.20 13.07 2.42
N ALA A 76 11.76 12.70 1.26
CA ALA A 76 11.50 13.41 0.01
C ALA A 76 10.01 13.30 -0.43
N ALA A 77 9.38 12.13 -0.22
CA ALA A 77 7.96 11.94 -0.47
C ALA A 77 7.11 12.86 0.43
N ILE A 78 7.36 12.88 1.74
CA ILE A 78 6.69 13.76 2.71
C ILE A 78 6.86 15.23 2.31
N ASN A 79 8.10 15.64 2.02
CA ASN A 79 8.43 17.01 1.66
C ASN A 79 7.71 17.45 0.37
N SER A 80 7.62 16.55 -0.63
CA SER A 80 6.87 16.80 -1.86
C SER A 80 5.38 16.95 -1.63
N ILE A 81 4.77 16.16 -0.75
CA ILE A 81 3.34 16.25 -0.43
C ILE A 81 3.06 17.58 0.28
N GLN A 82 3.83 17.89 1.34
CA GLN A 82 3.65 19.09 2.16
C GLN A 82 3.68 20.38 1.34
N HIS A 83 4.55 20.46 0.33
CA HIS A 83 4.69 21.65 -0.51
C HIS A 83 3.69 21.75 -1.67
N ASN A 84 3.03 20.64 -2.05
CA ASN A 84 2.10 20.60 -3.17
C ASN A 84 0.62 20.51 -2.74
N THR A 85 0.32 20.57 -1.45
CA THR A 85 -1.06 20.61 -0.94
C THR A 85 -1.23 21.70 0.12
N ARG A 86 -2.46 22.22 0.23
CA ARG A 86 -2.90 23.06 1.35
C ARG A 86 -3.84 22.30 2.29
N SER A 87 -4.18 21.06 1.97
CA SER A 87 -5.10 20.24 2.75
C SER A 87 -4.46 19.70 4.02
N ASN A 88 -5.30 19.38 4.99
CA ASN A 88 -4.89 18.92 6.29
C ASN A 88 -4.38 17.45 6.27
N VAL A 89 -3.12 17.24 5.90
CA VAL A 89 -2.50 15.91 5.85
C VAL A 89 -1.99 15.46 7.22
N ILE A 90 -2.15 14.18 7.53
CA ILE A 90 -1.43 13.50 8.62
C ILE A 90 -0.65 12.31 8.04
N PHE A 91 0.65 12.25 8.35
CA PHE A 91 1.50 11.16 7.92
C PHE A 91 1.56 10.05 8.96
N TYR A 92 1.33 8.81 8.56
CA TYR A 92 1.57 7.63 9.37
C TYR A 92 2.81 6.93 8.85
N LEU A 93 3.93 7.12 9.55
CA LEU A 93 5.25 6.67 9.15
C LEU A 93 5.51 5.33 9.80
N VAL A 94 5.37 4.26 9.01
CA VAL A 94 5.44 2.89 9.48
C VAL A 94 6.89 2.42 9.40
N THR A 95 7.50 2.11 10.54
CA THR A 95 8.93 1.81 10.62
C THR A 95 9.22 0.73 11.67
N LEU A 96 10.48 0.31 11.80
CA LEU A 96 10.91 -0.61 12.85
C LEU A 96 11.45 0.18 14.06
N ASN A 97 11.41 -0.44 15.24
CA ASN A 97 11.78 0.23 16.49
C ASN A 97 13.21 0.82 16.48
N ASN A 98 14.16 0.12 15.85
CA ASN A 98 15.55 0.57 15.71
C ASN A 98 15.75 1.73 14.72
N THR A 99 14.76 2.02 13.88
CA THR A 99 14.77 3.14 12.91
C THR A 99 14.06 4.39 13.44
N ALA A 100 13.18 4.22 14.43
CA ALA A 100 12.31 5.30 14.93
C ALA A 100 13.09 6.56 15.37
N ASP A 101 14.18 6.42 16.11
CA ASP A 101 14.97 7.57 16.61
C ASP A 101 15.70 8.32 15.50
N HIS A 102 16.20 7.60 14.50
CA HIS A 102 16.82 8.21 13.33
C HIS A 102 15.77 8.99 12.52
N LEU A 103 14.60 8.38 12.29
CA LEU A 103 13.48 9.06 11.65
C LEU A 103 13.05 10.32 12.42
N ARG A 104 12.87 10.24 13.76
CA ARG A 104 12.55 11.41 14.60
C ARG A 104 13.56 12.55 14.45
N SER A 105 14.86 12.22 14.43
CA SER A 105 15.91 13.22 14.26
C SER A 105 15.74 14.01 12.97
N TRP A 106 15.36 13.34 11.87
CA TRP A 106 15.11 13.98 10.58
C TRP A 106 13.82 14.83 10.58
N LEU A 107 12.75 14.31 11.19
CA LEU A 107 11.45 15.01 11.28
C LEU A 107 11.51 16.26 12.15
N ASN A 108 12.47 16.36 13.07
CA ASN A 108 12.72 17.54 13.89
C ASN A 108 13.46 18.67 13.15
N SER A 109 13.88 18.45 11.90
CA SER A 109 14.51 19.49 11.07
C SER A 109 13.56 20.66 10.79
N ASP A 110 14.11 21.87 10.65
CA ASP A 110 13.33 23.10 10.41
C ASP A 110 12.38 22.99 9.22
N SER A 111 12.80 22.31 8.16
CA SER A 111 12.02 22.07 6.94
C SER A 111 10.75 21.25 7.17
N LEU A 112 10.69 20.44 8.22
CA LEU A 112 9.60 19.51 8.51
C LEU A 112 8.81 19.84 9.78
N LYS A 113 9.17 20.91 10.50
CA LYS A 113 8.54 21.29 11.78
C LYS A 113 7.02 21.43 11.74
N SER A 114 6.44 21.77 10.59
CA SER A 114 5.00 22.00 10.44
C SER A 114 4.20 20.77 10.00
N ILE A 115 4.84 19.64 9.68
CA ILE A 115 4.10 18.43 9.30
C ILE A 115 3.42 17.80 10.51
N ARG A 116 2.25 17.21 10.29
CA ARG A 116 1.58 16.38 11.29
C ARG A 116 1.88 14.93 10.99
N TYR A 117 2.41 14.20 11.96
CA TYR A 117 2.79 12.81 11.75
C TYR A 117 2.55 11.95 13.00
N LYS A 118 2.56 10.64 12.77
CA LYS A 118 2.62 9.58 13.79
C LYS A 118 3.62 8.54 13.32
N ILE A 119 4.57 8.20 14.18
CA ILE A 119 5.46 7.06 13.94
C ILE A 119 4.75 5.80 14.44
N VAL A 120 4.61 4.82 13.57
CA VAL A 120 3.95 3.55 13.85
C VAL A 120 4.99 2.45 13.76
N ASN A 121 5.27 1.78 14.87
CA ASN A 121 6.14 0.62 14.85
C ASN A 121 5.44 -0.55 14.15
N PHE A 122 6.06 -1.17 13.16
CA PHE A 122 5.58 -2.39 12.53
C PHE A 122 6.08 -3.60 13.33
N ASP A 123 5.17 -4.48 13.75
CA ASP A 123 5.52 -5.73 14.43
C ASP A 123 5.80 -6.85 13.40
N PRO A 124 7.05 -7.29 13.21
CA PRO A 124 7.37 -8.36 12.26
C PRO A 124 6.74 -9.70 12.62
N LYS A 125 6.28 -9.91 13.87
CA LYS A 125 5.56 -11.13 14.27
C LYS A 125 4.26 -11.31 13.49
N LEU A 126 3.70 -10.24 12.94
CA LEU A 126 2.58 -10.31 12.00
C LEU A 126 2.92 -11.15 10.76
N LEU A 127 4.19 -11.44 10.46
CA LEU A 127 4.60 -12.21 9.28
C LEU A 127 4.99 -13.66 9.59
N GLU A 128 5.03 -14.05 10.86
CA GLU A 128 5.42 -15.41 11.27
C GLU A 128 4.54 -16.48 10.61
N GLY A 129 5.19 -17.48 9.99
CA GLY A 129 4.52 -18.57 9.27
C GLY A 129 3.79 -18.16 7.98
N LYS A 130 3.93 -16.91 7.52
CA LYS A 130 3.25 -16.40 6.31
C LYS A 130 4.20 -16.21 5.13
N LEU A 131 5.51 -16.34 5.33
CA LEU A 131 6.54 -16.18 4.31
C LEU A 131 7.42 -17.42 4.25
N LYS A 132 7.92 -17.75 3.05
CA LYS A 132 8.91 -18.82 2.91
C LYS A 132 10.24 -18.30 3.41
N GLU A 133 10.87 -19.04 4.31
CA GLU A 133 12.30 -18.88 4.58
C GLU A 133 13.04 -19.47 3.37
N ASP A 134 13.56 -18.62 2.50
CA ASP A 134 14.40 -19.07 1.39
C ASP A 134 15.86 -18.84 1.78
N PRO A 135 16.64 -19.91 2.03
CA PRO A 135 18.05 -19.80 2.41
C PRO A 135 18.94 -19.27 1.27
N ASP A 136 18.50 -19.30 0.01
CA ASP A 136 19.23 -18.77 -1.15
C ASP A 136 18.87 -17.30 -1.48
N GLU A 137 17.72 -16.80 -1.00
CA GLU A 137 17.41 -15.36 -1.00
C GLU A 137 18.13 -14.68 0.17
N GLY A 138 19.46 -14.59 0.08
CA GLY A 138 20.35 -13.93 1.04
C GLY A 138 20.10 -12.42 1.26
N GLU A 139 18.97 -11.87 0.79
CA GLU A 139 18.50 -10.55 1.15
C GLU A 139 17.45 -10.72 2.25
N SER A 140 17.84 -10.42 3.50
CA SER A 140 16.95 -10.35 4.66
C SER A 140 15.60 -9.77 4.24
N MET A 141 14.52 -10.58 4.32
CA MET A 141 13.18 -10.14 3.96
C MET A 141 12.93 -8.77 4.60
N LYS A 142 12.33 -7.82 3.86
CA LYS A 142 12.06 -6.47 4.35
C LYS A 142 10.61 -6.38 4.86
N PRO A 143 10.32 -6.64 6.17
CA PRO A 143 8.97 -6.70 6.74
C PRO A 143 8.07 -5.53 6.36
N LEU A 144 8.64 -4.33 6.29
CA LEU A 144 7.91 -3.09 6.01
C LEU A 144 7.22 -3.07 4.64
N THR A 145 7.66 -3.90 3.69
CA THR A 145 6.98 -4.08 2.39
C THR A 145 5.55 -4.62 2.56
N PHE A 146 5.26 -5.31 3.67
CA PHE A 146 3.94 -5.85 4.00
C PHE A 146 3.06 -4.87 4.77
N ALA A 147 3.56 -3.69 5.18
CA ALA A 147 2.76 -2.70 5.93
C ALA A 147 1.43 -2.37 5.22
N ARG A 148 1.43 -2.34 3.88
CA ARG A 148 0.24 -2.12 3.05
C ARG A 148 -0.90 -3.13 3.25
N PHE A 149 -0.65 -4.31 3.82
CA PHE A 149 -1.70 -5.30 4.09
C PHE A 149 -2.45 -5.01 5.40
N TYR A 150 -1.82 -4.23 6.28
CA TYR A 150 -2.25 -4.01 7.66
C TYR A 150 -2.76 -2.59 7.90
N LEU A 151 -3.15 -1.85 6.85
CA LEU A 151 -3.63 -0.46 6.98
C LEU A 151 -4.69 -0.27 8.07
N PRO A 152 -5.74 -1.12 8.19
CA PRO A 152 -6.74 -0.96 9.25
C PRO A 152 -6.17 -1.04 10.67
N ILE A 153 -5.05 -1.74 10.85
CA ILE A 153 -4.38 -1.90 12.14
C ILE A 153 -3.42 -0.73 12.39
N LEU A 154 -2.73 -0.28 11.33
CA LEU A 154 -1.76 0.82 11.39
C LEU A 154 -2.43 2.20 11.56
N VAL A 155 -3.64 2.37 11.01
CA VAL A 155 -4.42 3.62 11.06
C VAL A 155 -5.87 3.38 11.52
N PRO A 156 -6.10 2.89 12.75
CA PRO A 156 -7.38 2.31 13.16
C PRO A 156 -8.55 3.30 13.16
N SER A 157 -8.29 4.59 13.40
CA SER A 157 -9.31 5.65 13.42
C SER A 157 -9.74 6.13 12.03
N ALA A 158 -8.95 5.86 10.99
CA ALA A 158 -9.22 6.34 9.65
C ALA A 158 -10.30 5.51 8.95
N LYS A 159 -11.21 6.18 8.23
CA LYS A 159 -12.19 5.54 7.34
C LYS A 159 -11.66 5.34 5.93
N LYS A 160 -10.74 6.21 5.51
CA LYS A 160 -10.08 6.19 4.20
C LYS A 160 -8.62 6.63 4.40
N ALA A 161 -7.71 6.09 3.61
CA ALA A 161 -6.29 6.44 3.66
C ALA A 161 -5.66 6.30 2.28
N ILE A 162 -4.55 7.00 2.05
CA ILE A 162 -3.65 6.75 0.93
C ILE A 162 -2.47 5.95 1.46
N TYR A 163 -2.08 4.87 0.78
CA TYR A 163 -0.80 4.22 0.98
C TYR A 163 0.16 4.60 -0.15
N MET A 164 1.42 4.86 0.18
CA MET A 164 2.47 5.21 -0.77
C MET A 164 3.80 4.56 -0.38
N ASP A 165 4.52 4.05 -1.37
CA ASP A 165 5.91 3.64 -1.23
C ASP A 165 6.83 4.86 -1.03
N ASP A 166 8.02 4.65 -0.49
CA ASP A 166 8.98 5.72 -0.18
C ASP A 166 9.75 6.26 -1.40
N ASP A 167 9.59 5.67 -2.58
CA ASP A 167 10.27 6.02 -3.82
C ASP A 167 9.38 6.82 -4.77
N VAL A 168 8.56 7.72 -4.20
CA VAL A 168 7.61 8.56 -4.93
C VAL A 168 7.91 10.05 -4.74
N ILE A 169 7.52 10.85 -5.72
CA ILE A 169 7.43 12.31 -5.63
C ILE A 169 6.03 12.74 -6.05
N VAL A 170 5.36 13.48 -5.19
CA VAL A 170 4.02 14.01 -5.42
C VAL A 170 4.13 15.44 -5.92
N GLN A 171 3.61 15.69 -7.13
CA GLN A 171 3.59 17.00 -7.78
C GLN A 171 2.17 17.59 -7.86
N GLY A 172 1.14 16.78 -7.69
CA GLY A 172 -0.26 17.21 -7.63
C GLY A 172 -0.75 17.44 -6.20
N ASP A 173 -1.92 18.09 -6.07
CA ASP A 173 -2.59 18.22 -4.77
C ASP A 173 -3.15 16.86 -4.32
N ILE A 174 -2.58 16.30 -3.25
CA ILE A 174 -2.89 14.97 -2.73
C ILE A 174 -4.38 14.80 -2.38
N LEU A 175 -5.11 15.89 -2.12
CA LEU A 175 -6.57 15.86 -1.92
C LEU A 175 -7.30 15.26 -3.14
N ALA A 176 -6.84 15.54 -4.36
CA ALA A 176 -7.46 14.97 -5.56
C ALA A 176 -7.25 13.45 -5.64
N LEU A 177 -6.08 12.94 -5.23
CA LEU A 177 -5.87 11.50 -5.09
C LEU A 177 -6.76 10.91 -4.00
N TYR A 178 -6.80 11.54 -2.83
CA TYR A 178 -7.64 11.10 -1.71
C TYR A 178 -9.11 11.03 -2.10
N ASN A 179 -9.59 11.97 -2.91
CA ASN A 179 -10.98 12.03 -3.40
C ASN A 179 -11.29 11.09 -4.57
N THR A 180 -10.37 10.20 -4.95
CA THR A 180 -10.65 9.16 -5.95
C THR A 180 -11.97 8.45 -5.62
N PRO A 181 -12.94 8.42 -6.56
CA PRO A 181 -14.21 7.76 -6.36
C PRO A 181 -14.03 6.24 -6.20
N LEU A 182 -14.66 5.68 -5.17
CA LEU A 182 -14.68 4.25 -4.94
C LEU A 182 -16.09 3.73 -5.24
N LYS A 183 -16.21 2.74 -6.13
CA LYS A 183 -17.48 2.10 -6.41
C LYS A 183 -18.02 1.41 -5.14
N PRO A 184 -19.34 1.28 -4.97
CA PRO A 184 -19.91 0.56 -3.84
C PRO A 184 -19.31 -0.83 -3.68
N GLY A 185 -18.90 -1.18 -2.46
CA GLY A 185 -18.26 -2.47 -2.17
C GLY A 185 -16.78 -2.58 -2.54
N HIS A 186 -16.16 -1.57 -3.14
CA HIS A 186 -14.72 -1.60 -3.43
C HIS A 186 -13.92 -1.05 -2.24
N ALA A 187 -13.04 -1.89 -1.68
CA ALA A 187 -12.20 -1.51 -0.54
C ALA A 187 -10.94 -0.71 -0.92
N ALA A 188 -10.60 -0.62 -2.21
CA ALA A 188 -9.46 0.14 -2.68
C ALA A 188 -9.61 0.63 -4.14
N ALA A 189 -8.77 1.60 -4.52
CA ALA A 189 -8.50 1.96 -5.89
C ALA A 189 -7.01 1.87 -6.20
N PHE A 190 -6.67 1.36 -7.39
CA PHE A 190 -5.30 1.21 -7.87
C PHE A 190 -5.14 1.80 -9.26
N SER A 191 -3.90 2.09 -9.66
CA SER A 191 -3.57 2.42 -11.05
C SER A 191 -3.14 1.15 -11.79
N GLU A 192 -3.86 0.81 -12.86
CA GLU A 192 -3.62 -0.42 -13.63
C GLU A 192 -2.34 -0.36 -14.49
N ASP A 193 -1.75 -1.53 -14.70
CA ASP A 193 -0.50 -1.65 -15.42
C ASP A 193 -0.65 -1.44 -16.93
N CYS A 194 -1.80 -1.78 -17.49
CA CYS A 194 -2.05 -1.60 -18.91
C CYS A 194 -2.28 -0.14 -19.32
N ASP A 195 -2.74 0.71 -18.40
CA ASP A 195 -3.11 2.10 -18.66
C ASP A 195 -1.92 3.07 -18.64
N SER A 196 -0.69 2.57 -18.51
CA SER A 196 0.49 3.42 -18.54
C SER A 196 0.68 4.05 -19.92
N ALA A 197 0.97 5.36 -19.95
CA ALA A 197 1.42 6.06 -21.16
C ALA A 197 2.63 5.40 -21.83
N SER A 198 3.33 4.51 -21.11
CA SER A 198 4.50 3.77 -21.56
C SER A 198 4.24 2.45 -22.28
N THR A 199 2.98 1.97 -22.33
CA THR A 199 2.57 0.75 -23.06
C THR A 199 2.84 0.85 -24.57
N LYS A 200 3.07 2.06 -25.10
CA LYS A 200 3.51 2.30 -26.49
C LYS A 200 4.97 1.94 -26.75
N VAL A 201 5.78 1.70 -25.71
CA VAL A 201 7.14 1.15 -25.86
C VAL A 201 7.08 -0.33 -25.49
N ILE A 202 6.89 -1.18 -26.49
CA ILE A 202 7.07 -2.62 -26.36
C ILE A 202 8.53 -2.85 -25.92
N ILE A 203 8.72 -3.22 -24.66
CA ILE A 203 10.01 -3.76 -24.23
C ILE A 203 10.07 -5.16 -24.84
N ARG A 204 10.71 -5.29 -26.02
CA ARG A 204 11.03 -6.58 -26.61
C ARG A 204 11.85 -7.36 -25.57
N GLY A 205 11.26 -8.42 -25.00
CA GLY A 205 11.89 -9.26 -23.98
C GLY A 205 11.33 -9.14 -22.55
N ALA A 206 10.50 -8.14 -22.22
CA ALA A 206 9.81 -8.06 -20.91
C ALA A 206 8.45 -8.76 -20.95
N GLY A 207 8.47 -10.07 -21.25
CA GLY A 207 7.26 -10.87 -21.41
C GLY A 207 6.26 -10.67 -20.26
N ASN A 208 5.03 -10.28 -20.58
CA ASN A 208 3.82 -10.36 -19.75
C ASN A 208 3.93 -9.94 -18.25
N GLN A 209 4.81 -9.00 -17.88
CA GLN A 209 4.91 -8.49 -16.50
C GLN A 209 3.77 -7.52 -16.10
N TYR A 210 2.90 -7.15 -17.04
CA TYR A 210 1.76 -6.24 -16.81
C TYR A 210 0.43 -6.95 -16.63
N ASN A 211 0.43 -8.29 -16.69
CA ASN A 211 -0.76 -9.12 -16.59
C ASN A 211 -0.59 -10.15 -15.48
N TYR A 212 -1.71 -10.74 -15.05
CA TYR A 212 -1.74 -11.72 -13.96
C TYR A 212 -0.82 -12.95 -14.18
N ILE A 213 -0.58 -13.35 -15.44
CA ILE A 213 0.37 -14.42 -15.78
C ILE A 213 1.81 -14.14 -15.33
N GLY A 214 2.19 -12.87 -15.15
CA GLY A 214 3.50 -12.47 -14.64
C GLY A 214 3.66 -12.71 -13.13
N TYR A 215 2.55 -12.82 -12.40
CA TYR A 215 2.51 -12.84 -10.93
C TYR A 215 2.01 -14.15 -10.33
N LEU A 216 1.16 -14.90 -11.06
CA LEU A 216 0.54 -16.12 -10.56
C LEU A 216 0.99 -17.34 -11.36
N ASP A 217 1.22 -18.46 -10.67
CA ASP A 217 1.54 -19.73 -11.32
C ASP A 217 0.25 -20.44 -11.79
N TYR A 218 -0.12 -20.22 -13.04
CA TYR A 218 -1.28 -20.85 -13.67
C TYR A 218 -1.16 -22.37 -13.89
N LYS A 219 0.01 -22.97 -13.60
CA LYS A 219 0.14 -24.44 -13.56
C LYS A 219 -0.49 -25.01 -12.28
N LYS A 220 -0.64 -24.20 -11.23
CA LYS A 220 -1.23 -24.61 -9.95
C LYS A 220 -2.75 -24.70 -10.07
N GLU A 221 -3.31 -25.84 -9.68
CA GLU A 221 -4.75 -26.09 -9.74
C GLU A 221 -5.56 -25.06 -8.95
N ARG A 222 -5.07 -24.65 -7.77
CA ARG A 222 -5.71 -23.63 -6.94
C ARG A 222 -5.85 -22.30 -7.68
N ILE A 223 -4.83 -21.85 -8.41
CA ILE A 223 -4.88 -20.63 -9.20
C ILE A 223 -5.88 -20.78 -10.35
N ARG A 224 -5.88 -21.92 -11.06
CA ARG A 224 -6.84 -22.18 -12.14
C ARG A 224 -8.30 -22.16 -11.66
N LYS A 225 -8.57 -22.71 -10.47
CA LYS A 225 -9.91 -22.74 -9.87
C LYS A 225 -10.48 -21.35 -9.54
N LEU A 226 -9.63 -20.33 -9.40
CA LEU A 226 -10.08 -18.93 -9.22
C LEU A 226 -10.67 -18.34 -10.51
N SER A 227 -10.49 -19.00 -11.66
CA SER A 227 -11.04 -18.57 -12.96
C SER A 227 -10.65 -17.14 -13.38
N MET A 228 -9.55 -16.61 -12.83
CA MET A 228 -9.00 -15.31 -13.23
C MET A 228 -8.27 -15.41 -14.56
N LYS A 229 -8.60 -14.55 -15.53
CA LYS A 229 -7.94 -14.60 -16.84
C LYS A 229 -6.46 -14.22 -16.72
N ALA A 230 -5.56 -15.04 -17.25
CA ALA A 230 -4.12 -14.82 -17.29
C ALA A 230 -3.72 -13.51 -18.00
N SER A 231 -4.56 -13.05 -18.94
CA SER A 231 -4.40 -11.80 -19.68
C SER A 231 -4.99 -10.58 -18.97
N THR A 232 -5.56 -10.72 -17.77
CA THR A 232 -6.05 -9.56 -17.02
C THR A 232 -4.88 -8.66 -16.66
N CYS A 233 -5.05 -7.36 -16.85
CA CYS A 233 -4.09 -6.33 -16.44
C CYS A 233 -3.87 -6.38 -14.92
N SER A 234 -2.61 -6.34 -14.50
CA SER A 234 -2.25 -6.15 -13.09
C SER A 234 -2.38 -4.68 -12.69
N PHE A 235 -2.12 -4.38 -11.44
CA PHE A 235 -1.96 -3.02 -10.94
C PHE A 235 -0.73 -2.93 -10.05
N ASN A 236 -0.16 -1.73 -9.95
CA ASN A 236 0.95 -1.46 -9.04
C ASN A 236 0.41 -1.15 -7.62
N PRO A 237 0.81 -1.89 -6.58
CA PRO A 237 0.32 -1.68 -5.23
C PRO A 237 1.17 -0.70 -4.39
N GLY A 238 2.09 0.04 -5.02
CA GLY A 238 2.94 1.00 -4.32
C GLY A 238 2.29 2.36 -4.11
N VAL A 239 1.18 2.65 -4.81
CA VAL A 239 0.33 3.82 -4.53
C VAL A 239 -1.13 3.42 -4.69
N PHE A 240 -1.92 3.54 -3.63
CA PHE A 240 -3.36 3.25 -3.69
C PHE A 240 -4.18 3.99 -2.64
N VAL A 241 -5.47 4.11 -2.91
CA VAL A 241 -6.46 4.69 -2.01
C VAL A 241 -7.26 3.55 -1.38
N ALA A 242 -7.31 3.48 -0.07
CA ALA A 242 -8.01 2.43 0.67
C ALA A 242 -9.25 3.00 1.38
N ASN A 243 -10.41 2.38 1.17
CA ASN A 243 -11.57 2.55 2.05
C ASN A 243 -11.43 1.54 3.20
N LEU A 244 -10.97 2.03 4.34
CA LEU A 244 -10.69 1.21 5.51
C LEU A 244 -11.95 0.73 6.21
N THR A 245 -13.08 1.43 6.05
CA THR A 245 -14.37 0.91 6.51
C THR A 245 -14.73 -0.36 5.75
N GLU A 246 -14.62 -0.31 4.43
CA GLU A 246 -14.94 -1.45 3.56
C GLU A 246 -13.90 -2.58 3.68
N TRP A 247 -12.62 -2.22 3.81
CA TRP A 247 -11.52 -3.15 4.05
C TRP A 247 -11.74 -3.98 5.33
N LYS A 248 -12.15 -3.34 6.43
CA LYS A 248 -12.52 -4.00 7.69
C LYS A 248 -13.77 -4.87 7.50
N ARG A 249 -14.82 -4.33 6.87
CA ARG A 249 -16.10 -5.03 6.64
C ARG A 249 -15.92 -6.33 5.86
N GLN A 250 -15.06 -6.34 4.86
CA GLN A 250 -14.76 -7.52 4.05
C GLN A 250 -13.62 -8.40 4.61
N ASN A 251 -13.01 -8.01 5.73
CA ASN A 251 -11.89 -8.70 6.32
C ASN A 251 -10.71 -8.94 5.36
N ILE A 252 -10.37 -7.90 4.56
CA ILE A 252 -9.38 -8.01 3.48
C ILE A 252 -7.99 -8.41 4.02
N THR A 253 -7.58 -7.91 5.18
CA THR A 253 -6.29 -8.27 5.78
C THR A 253 -6.17 -9.79 5.99
N ASN A 254 -7.18 -10.45 6.55
CA ASN A 254 -7.15 -11.90 6.74
C ASN A 254 -7.17 -12.67 5.42
N GLN A 255 -7.83 -12.13 4.38
CA GLN A 255 -7.79 -12.73 3.04
C GLN A 255 -6.37 -12.66 2.45
N LEU A 256 -5.69 -11.52 2.58
CA LEU A 256 -4.30 -11.36 2.14
C LEU A 256 -3.38 -12.34 2.87
N GLU A 257 -3.48 -12.42 4.20
CA GLU A 257 -2.70 -13.37 5.00
C GLU A 257 -2.94 -14.82 4.60
N LYS A 258 -4.20 -15.19 4.31
CA LYS A 258 -4.53 -16.53 3.83
C LYS A 258 -3.77 -16.87 2.55
N TRP A 259 -3.71 -15.95 1.59
CA TRP A 259 -2.95 -16.16 0.36
C TRP A 259 -1.44 -16.24 0.58
N MET A 260 -0.91 -15.45 1.53
CA MET A 260 0.49 -15.56 1.93
C MET A 260 0.82 -16.97 2.45
N LYS A 261 0.03 -17.49 3.40
CA LYS A 261 0.20 -18.85 3.95
C LYS A 261 0.08 -19.93 2.89
N LEU A 262 -0.95 -19.85 2.04
CA LEU A 262 -1.13 -20.81 0.94
C LEU A 262 0.05 -20.79 -0.05
N ASN A 263 0.67 -19.63 -0.27
CA ASN A 263 1.87 -19.56 -1.09
C ASN A 263 3.09 -20.22 -0.42
N VAL A 264 3.20 -20.17 0.91
CA VAL A 264 4.20 -20.94 1.66
C VAL A 264 4.02 -22.44 1.43
N GLU A 265 2.79 -22.92 1.53
CA GLU A 265 2.46 -24.34 1.41
C GLU A 265 2.61 -24.85 -0.04
N GLU A 266 2.12 -24.10 -1.03
CA GLU A 266 1.92 -24.62 -2.39
C GLU A 266 2.81 -23.96 -3.47
N GLY A 267 3.46 -22.83 -3.16
CA GLY A 267 4.24 -22.04 -4.13
C GLY A 267 3.37 -21.55 -5.29
N LEU A 268 2.40 -20.69 -4.98
CA LEU A 268 1.36 -20.24 -5.91
C LEU A 268 1.77 -19.05 -6.78
N TYR A 269 2.78 -18.31 -6.37
CA TYR A 269 3.22 -17.11 -7.05
C TYR A 269 4.28 -17.41 -8.08
N SER A 270 4.23 -16.70 -9.21
CA SER A 270 5.24 -16.81 -10.26
C SER A 270 6.57 -16.25 -9.76
N ARG A 271 7.64 -17.05 -9.90
CA ARG A 271 9.01 -16.67 -9.51
C ARG A 271 9.86 -16.15 -10.66
N THR A 272 9.38 -16.27 -11.90
CA THR A 272 10.24 -16.14 -13.09
C THR A 272 10.05 -14.84 -13.87
N LEU A 273 8.95 -14.10 -13.64
CA LEU A 273 8.57 -12.98 -14.50
C LEU A 273 8.57 -11.64 -13.77
N ALA A 274 7.67 -11.41 -12.80
CA ALA A 274 7.51 -10.09 -12.18
C ALA A 274 8.22 -9.92 -10.82
N GLY A 275 8.70 -11.00 -10.20
CA GLY A 275 9.54 -10.95 -8.99
C GLY A 275 8.92 -10.18 -7.82
N SER A 276 7.69 -10.50 -7.42
CA SER A 276 7.02 -9.85 -6.28
C SER A 276 6.24 -10.85 -5.43
N ILE A 277 6.52 -10.87 -4.12
CA ILE A 277 5.78 -11.69 -3.15
C ILE A 277 4.56 -10.97 -2.54
N THR A 278 4.49 -9.64 -2.66
CA THR A 278 3.42 -8.81 -2.09
C THR A 278 2.31 -8.45 -3.08
N THR A 279 2.62 -8.41 -4.37
CA THR A 279 1.63 -8.08 -5.41
C THR A 279 0.60 -9.21 -5.61
N PRO A 280 0.98 -10.50 -5.69
CA PRO A 280 0.03 -11.58 -5.96
C PRO A 280 -1.16 -11.69 -5.00
N PRO A 281 -1.01 -11.63 -3.65
CA PRO A 281 -2.15 -11.63 -2.74
C PRO A 281 -3.14 -10.49 -3.03
N LEU A 282 -2.63 -9.29 -3.31
CA LEU A 282 -3.46 -8.13 -3.64
C LEU A 282 -4.21 -8.34 -4.95
N LEU A 283 -3.53 -8.83 -6.00
CA LEU A 283 -4.17 -9.13 -7.29
C LEU A 283 -5.31 -10.15 -7.14
N ILE A 284 -5.14 -11.16 -6.29
CA ILE A 284 -6.18 -12.17 -6.05
C ILE A 284 -7.36 -11.57 -5.29
N VAL A 285 -7.11 -10.88 -4.17
CA VAL A 285 -8.17 -10.36 -3.29
C VAL A 285 -8.95 -9.22 -3.94
N PHE A 286 -8.29 -8.38 -4.75
CA PHE A 286 -8.92 -7.25 -5.43
C PHE A 286 -9.31 -7.55 -6.89
N TYR A 287 -9.28 -8.81 -7.32
CA TYR A 287 -9.65 -9.17 -8.69
C TYR A 287 -11.06 -8.69 -9.04
N GLN A 288 -11.16 -7.71 -9.97
CA GLN A 288 -12.41 -7.04 -10.34
C GLN A 288 -13.17 -6.36 -9.18
N GLN A 289 -12.55 -6.22 -8.01
CA GLN A 289 -13.13 -5.66 -6.78
C GLN A 289 -12.38 -4.41 -6.31
N HIS A 290 -11.89 -3.61 -7.27
CA HIS A 290 -11.20 -2.35 -7.02
C HIS A 290 -11.66 -1.28 -8.01
N SER A 291 -11.52 -0.02 -7.60
CA SER A 291 -11.74 1.13 -8.48
C SER A 291 -10.42 1.56 -9.11
N THR A 292 -10.46 2.47 -10.08
CA THR A 292 -9.28 2.89 -10.83
C THR A 292 -8.80 4.26 -10.35
N ILE A 293 -7.47 4.42 -10.22
CA ILE A 293 -6.78 5.69 -10.05
C ILE A 293 -6.29 6.15 -11.43
N ASP A 294 -6.45 7.44 -11.74
CA ASP A 294 -5.88 8.05 -12.95
C ASP A 294 -4.37 7.74 -13.07
N PRO A 295 -3.89 7.19 -14.20
CA PRO A 295 -2.47 6.86 -14.40
C PRO A 295 -1.48 7.99 -14.14
N MET A 296 -1.89 9.26 -14.21
CA MET A 296 -1.05 10.41 -13.88
C MET A 296 -0.67 10.48 -12.39
N TRP A 297 -1.43 9.79 -11.53
CA TRP A 297 -1.14 9.59 -10.10
C TRP A 297 -0.27 8.37 -9.81
N ASN A 298 0.23 7.68 -10.83
CA ASN A 298 1.24 6.63 -10.67
C ASN A 298 2.11 6.50 -11.93
N VAL A 299 2.82 7.59 -12.30
CA VAL A 299 3.80 7.56 -13.40
C VAL A 299 5.03 6.77 -12.95
N ARG A 300 4.95 5.48 -13.24
CA ARG A 300 5.81 4.44 -12.71
C ARG A 300 6.91 4.00 -13.68
N HIS A 301 7.68 3.01 -13.24
CA HIS A 301 8.85 2.39 -13.87
C HIS A 301 10.04 3.33 -14.02
N LEU A 302 10.08 4.44 -13.28
CA LEU A 302 11.23 5.35 -13.30
C LEU A 302 12.48 4.69 -12.68
N GLY A 303 12.29 3.69 -11.81
CA GLY A 303 13.35 2.89 -11.22
C GLY A 303 13.64 1.58 -11.96
N SER A 304 12.96 1.29 -13.08
CA SER A 304 13.22 0.06 -13.84
C SER A 304 14.49 0.14 -14.70
N SER A 305 14.94 1.35 -15.05
CA SER A 305 16.21 1.59 -15.73
C SER A 305 16.77 2.96 -15.35
N ALA A 306 18.07 3.16 -15.56
CA ALA A 306 18.70 4.48 -15.42
C ALA A 306 18.29 5.48 -16.53
N GLY A 307 17.70 5.03 -17.63
CA GLY A 307 17.34 5.86 -18.77
C GLY A 307 16.09 6.72 -18.55
N LYS A 308 16.05 7.90 -19.17
CA LYS A 308 14.86 8.77 -19.18
C LYS A 308 13.85 8.25 -20.21
N ARG A 309 12.77 7.60 -19.74
CA ARG A 309 11.71 6.98 -20.57
C ARG A 309 10.66 7.96 -21.12
N TYR A 310 10.49 9.11 -20.51
CA TYR A 310 9.44 10.10 -20.72
C TYR A 310 10.07 11.45 -21.04
N SER A 311 9.35 12.30 -21.79
CA SER A 311 9.82 13.66 -22.04
C SER A 311 9.79 14.50 -20.76
N PRO A 312 10.66 15.52 -20.63
CA PRO A 312 10.61 16.44 -19.50
C PRO A 312 9.24 17.10 -19.29
N GLN A 313 8.53 17.40 -20.39
CA GLN A 313 7.18 17.98 -20.35
C GLN A 313 6.17 17.00 -19.74
N PHE A 314 6.25 15.71 -20.10
CA PHE A 314 5.38 14.68 -19.52
C PHE A 314 5.67 14.49 -18.03
N VAL A 315 6.95 14.42 -17.64
CA VAL A 315 7.36 14.33 -16.23
C VAL A 315 6.85 15.53 -15.43
N LYS A 316 6.91 16.74 -15.99
CA LYS A 316 6.36 17.95 -15.35
C LYS A 316 4.83 17.91 -15.22
N ALA A 317 4.12 17.27 -16.16
CA ALA A 317 2.66 17.17 -16.14
C ALA A 317 2.14 16.07 -15.21
N ALA A 318 2.95 15.05 -14.90
CA ALA A 318 2.62 13.96 -13.98
C ALA A 318 2.17 14.50 -12.61
N LYS A 319 1.21 13.84 -11.97
CA LYS A 319 0.79 14.18 -10.60
C LYS A 319 1.61 13.45 -9.55
N LEU A 320 2.11 12.27 -9.90
CA LEU A 320 3.01 11.49 -9.06
C LEU A 320 4.01 10.73 -9.93
N LEU A 321 5.27 10.80 -9.56
CA LEU A 321 6.39 10.07 -10.15
C LEU A 321 6.83 8.95 -9.22
N HIS A 322 7.05 7.75 -9.74
CA HIS A 322 7.32 6.56 -8.93
C HIS A 322 8.53 5.78 -9.48
N TRP A 323 9.58 5.70 -8.66
CA TRP A 323 10.82 4.98 -8.94
C TRP A 323 10.77 3.50 -8.50
N ASN A 324 9.63 2.84 -8.75
CA ASN A 324 9.52 1.40 -8.53
C ASN A 324 10.50 0.64 -9.44
N GLY A 325 11.27 -0.25 -8.81
CA GLY A 325 12.37 -0.98 -9.43
C GLY A 325 13.70 -0.73 -8.72
N HIS A 326 14.77 -1.23 -9.31
CA HIS A 326 16.10 -1.29 -8.71
C HIS A 326 16.82 0.07 -8.65
N PHE A 327 16.64 0.93 -9.66
CA PHE A 327 17.37 2.20 -9.79
C PHE A 327 16.71 3.31 -8.98
N LYS A 328 17.12 3.44 -7.72
CA LYS A 328 16.59 4.48 -6.81
C LYS A 328 17.22 5.85 -7.06
N PRO A 329 16.45 6.95 -6.95
CA PRO A 329 16.95 8.29 -7.24
C PRO A 329 18.03 8.79 -6.26
N TRP A 330 18.13 8.21 -5.06
CA TRP A 330 19.23 8.43 -4.11
C TRP A 330 20.46 7.53 -4.35
N GLY A 331 20.36 6.56 -5.26
CA GLY A 331 21.46 5.69 -5.64
C GLY A 331 22.40 6.31 -6.69
N ARG A 332 23.42 5.55 -7.09
CA ARG A 332 24.51 6.01 -7.97
C ARG A 332 24.04 6.49 -9.36
N THR A 333 23.08 5.77 -9.94
CA THR A 333 22.55 6.05 -11.29
C THR A 333 21.06 5.83 -11.27
N ALA A 334 20.28 6.82 -11.71
CA ALA A 334 18.83 6.72 -11.84
C ALA A 334 18.30 7.72 -12.87
N SER A 335 17.08 7.50 -13.32
CA SER A 335 16.38 8.45 -14.18
C SER A 335 15.87 9.66 -13.36
N TYR A 336 15.87 10.85 -13.97
CA TYR A 336 15.31 12.10 -13.39
C TYR A 336 15.74 12.42 -11.94
N THR A 337 17.00 12.15 -11.59
CA THR A 337 17.54 12.50 -10.25
C THR A 337 17.37 13.98 -9.94
N ASP A 338 17.51 14.84 -10.95
CA ASP A 338 17.32 16.29 -10.87
C ASP A 338 15.89 16.70 -10.45
N VAL A 339 14.89 15.86 -10.72
CA VAL A 339 13.50 16.11 -10.30
C VAL A 339 13.29 15.67 -8.86
N TRP A 340 13.86 14.53 -8.46
CA TRP A 340 13.75 14.01 -7.11
C TRP A 340 14.53 14.83 -6.08
N GLU A 341 15.76 15.26 -6.43
CA GLU A 341 16.66 15.99 -5.53
C GLU A 341 16.11 17.33 -5.05
N LYS A 342 15.16 17.94 -5.78
CA LYS A 342 14.46 19.15 -5.35
C LYS A 342 13.71 18.97 -4.03
N TRP A 343 13.35 17.74 -3.71
CA TRP A 343 12.59 17.38 -2.53
C TRP A 343 13.45 16.75 -1.43
N TYR A 344 14.73 16.49 -1.71
CA TYR A 344 15.64 15.91 -0.74
C TYR A 344 15.97 16.91 0.37
N ILE A 345 15.82 16.48 1.61
CA ILE A 345 16.28 17.21 2.80
C ILE A 345 17.47 16.41 3.33
N PRO A 346 18.66 17.00 3.54
CA PRO A 346 19.82 16.30 4.08
C PRO A 346 19.52 15.62 5.43
N ASP A 347 20.10 14.45 5.65
CA ASP A 347 20.01 13.75 6.94
C ASP A 347 20.82 14.50 8.01
N PRO A 348 20.19 14.98 9.10
CA PRO A 348 20.90 15.71 10.15
C PRO A 348 21.93 14.86 10.90
N THR A 349 21.86 13.53 10.83
CA THR A 349 22.81 12.60 11.46
C THR A 349 23.93 12.17 10.53
N GLY A 350 23.81 12.43 9.22
CA GLY A 350 24.77 12.05 8.20
C GLY A 350 24.86 10.54 7.91
N LYS A 351 23.92 9.71 8.42
CA LYS A 351 23.88 8.26 8.16
C LYS A 351 23.40 7.95 6.75
N PHE A 352 22.44 8.72 6.24
CA PHE A 352 21.93 8.62 4.88
C PHE A 352 22.53 9.71 4.00
N ASN A 353 23.17 9.30 2.90
CA ASN A 353 23.76 10.22 1.93
C ASN A 353 23.38 9.82 0.50
N LEU A 354 23.23 10.82 -0.37
CA LEU A 354 23.06 10.59 -1.80
C LEU A 354 24.35 9.99 -2.36
N ILE A 355 24.22 8.89 -3.11
CA ILE A 355 25.35 8.31 -3.83
C ILE A 355 25.38 8.96 -5.21
N ARG A 356 26.39 9.77 -5.51
CA ARG A 356 26.53 10.46 -6.81
C ARG A 356 27.87 10.15 -7.44
N ARG A 357 27.92 10.12 -8.78
CA ARG A 357 29.20 10.33 -9.47
C ARG A 357 29.50 11.83 -9.38
N TYR A 358 30.71 12.18 -8.96
CA TYR A 358 31.30 13.44 -9.41
C TYR A 358 31.35 13.36 -10.94
N THR A 359 30.45 14.03 -11.64
CA THR A 359 30.76 14.47 -13.00
C THR A 359 31.89 15.46 -12.83
N GLU A 360 33.09 15.09 -13.28
CA GLU A 360 34.16 16.05 -13.49
C GLU A 360 33.56 17.27 -14.19
N ILE A 361 33.63 18.40 -13.50
CA ILE A 361 33.50 19.71 -14.14
C ILE A 361 34.62 19.72 -15.16
N SER A 362 34.28 19.42 -16.41
CA SER A 362 35.18 19.64 -17.53
C SER A 362 35.42 21.13 -17.54
N ASN A 363 36.66 21.48 -17.19
CA ASN A 363 37.19 22.83 -17.20
C ASN A 363 36.73 23.57 -18.46
N ILE A 364 35.87 24.58 -18.27
CA ILE A 364 35.80 25.69 -19.21
C ILE A 364 37.11 26.46 -18.95
N LYS A 365 38.10 26.23 -19.82
CA LYS A 365 39.21 27.14 -20.06
C LYS A 365 38.91 27.93 -21.32
#